data_AF-A0A917UP11-F1
#
_entry.id   AF-A0A917UP11-F1
#
_cell.length_a   1.000
_cell.length_b   1.000
_cell.length_c   1.000
_cell.angle_alpha   90.00
_cell.angle_beta   90.00
_cell.angle_gamma   90.00
#
_symmetry.space_group_name_H-M   'P 1'
#
loop_
_entity.id
_entity.type
_entity.pdbx_description
1 polymer ?
#
loop_
_entity_poly.entity_id
_entity_poly.type
_entity_poly.pdbx_seq_one_letter_code
_entity_poly.pdbx_strand_id
1 'polypeptide(L)'
;MPSLPAEFGSAWLHGLSAFSTVRTRAGAPLLLDAHLDRLAGTCALLGLPAPDPQVPALDTALPWGLLRLTVTPDGTYHSHRPLPAQSVPQTGAAVWWGDAQVHPLLGLHKTGNYVPYLLAARDAAGRGALEGLLSDAAGCAVDGSRSGLLLRSGREFLVPDGGLPSVTRAAWLAELGVQARPVPVTPGVLRGADRVWLCGAGLGVVPVGQVSASGWTRAFTAQWPVTRHPALVPPA
;
A
#
# COMPACT_ATOMS: atom_id res chain seq x y z
N MET A 1 25.54 -24.78 18.41
CA MET A 1 24.58 -23.97 17.63
C MET A 1 24.36 -24.66 16.30
N PRO A 2 23.13 -24.83 15.80
CA PRO A 2 22.89 -25.43 14.49
C PRO A 2 23.39 -24.52 13.36
N SER A 3 23.79 -25.10 12.22
CA SER A 3 24.10 -24.35 11.00
C SER A 3 22.82 -23.80 10.36
N LEU A 4 22.94 -22.70 9.62
CA LEU A 4 21.84 -22.23 8.77
C LEU A 4 21.53 -23.29 7.70
N PRO A 5 20.25 -23.61 7.46
CA PRO A 5 19.85 -24.50 6.37
C PRO A 5 20.29 -23.96 5.01
N ALA A 6 20.82 -24.83 4.15
CA ALA A 6 21.39 -24.45 2.85
C ALA A 6 20.32 -23.94 1.86
N GLU A 7 19.06 -24.31 2.07
CA GLU A 7 17.91 -23.88 1.28
C GLU A 7 17.53 -22.39 1.52
N PHE A 8 18.05 -21.76 2.57
CA PHE A 8 17.80 -20.34 2.81
C PHE A 8 18.73 -19.48 1.95
N GLY A 9 18.34 -19.27 0.70
CA GLY A 9 18.98 -18.32 -0.20
C GLY A 9 18.76 -16.85 0.19
N SER A 10 19.34 -15.93 -0.60
CA SER A 10 19.28 -14.47 -0.38
C SER A 10 17.86 -13.91 -0.29
N ALA A 11 16.87 -14.56 -0.90
CA ALA A 11 15.47 -14.15 -0.77
C ALA A 11 14.97 -14.21 0.68
N TRP A 12 15.36 -15.27 1.40
CA TRP A 12 14.95 -15.53 2.78
C TRP A 12 15.86 -14.86 3.81
N LEU A 13 17.18 -14.84 3.54
CA LEU A 13 18.16 -14.26 4.47
C LEU A 13 18.30 -12.74 4.34
N HIS A 14 18.22 -12.22 3.11
CA HIS A 14 18.55 -10.81 2.80
C HIS A 14 17.38 -10.03 2.20
N GLY A 15 16.22 -10.67 2.03
CA GLY A 15 15.05 -10.02 1.45
C GLY A 15 15.16 -9.72 -0.04
N LEU A 16 16.04 -10.42 -0.79
CA LEU A 16 16.14 -10.31 -2.25
C LEU A 16 14.91 -10.93 -2.92
N SER A 17 13.79 -10.22 -2.82
CA SER A 17 12.50 -10.61 -3.38
C SER A 17 11.66 -9.38 -3.72
N ALA A 18 10.79 -9.54 -4.70
CA ALA A 18 9.74 -8.60 -5.06
C ALA A 18 8.39 -9.20 -4.70
N PHE A 19 7.38 -8.39 -4.38
CA PHE A 19 6.04 -8.92 -4.17
C PHE A 19 4.92 -7.96 -4.57
N SER A 20 3.77 -8.50 -4.91
CA SER A 20 2.52 -7.75 -5.06
C SER A 20 1.44 -8.41 -4.22
N THR A 21 0.47 -7.61 -3.78
CA THR A 21 -0.69 -8.08 -3.01
C THR A 21 -1.94 -7.65 -3.74
N VAL A 22 -2.70 -8.62 -4.22
CA VAL A 22 -3.86 -8.48 -5.10
C VAL A 22 -5.10 -8.89 -4.32
N ARG A 23 -6.13 -8.05 -4.34
CA ARG A 23 -7.43 -8.43 -3.79
C ARG A 23 -8.10 -9.42 -4.73
N THR A 24 -8.78 -10.40 -4.16
CA THR A 24 -9.59 -11.37 -4.89
C THR A 24 -11.03 -11.33 -4.40
N ARG A 25 -11.99 -11.60 -5.28
CA ARG A 25 -13.42 -11.76 -4.95
C ARG A 25 -13.88 -13.11 -5.47
N ALA A 26 -14.30 -14.03 -4.59
CA ALA A 26 -14.64 -15.40 -4.95
C ALA A 26 -13.57 -16.06 -5.86
N GLY A 27 -12.30 -15.93 -5.47
CA GLY A 27 -11.15 -16.44 -6.24
C GLY A 27 -10.72 -15.61 -7.47
N ALA A 28 -11.50 -14.61 -7.91
CA ALA A 28 -11.11 -13.78 -9.05
C ALA A 28 -10.19 -12.61 -8.63
N PRO A 29 -8.93 -12.50 -9.11
CA PRO A 29 -8.05 -11.38 -8.80
C PRO A 29 -8.52 -10.08 -9.47
N LEU A 30 -8.46 -8.99 -8.72
CA LEU A 30 -8.88 -7.66 -9.17
C LEU A 30 -7.66 -6.80 -9.52
N LEU A 31 -7.74 -6.04 -10.62
CA LEU A 31 -6.65 -5.17 -11.10
C LEU A 31 -5.33 -5.93 -11.34
N LEU A 32 -5.40 -7.21 -11.74
CA LEU A 32 -4.25 -8.10 -11.84
C LEU A 32 -3.14 -7.54 -12.74
N ASP A 33 -3.47 -7.06 -13.93
CA ASP A 33 -2.48 -6.57 -14.91
C ASP A 33 -1.66 -5.41 -14.31
N ALA A 34 -2.33 -4.41 -13.72
CA ALA A 34 -1.66 -3.30 -13.06
C ALA A 34 -0.78 -3.75 -11.87
N HIS A 35 -1.16 -4.83 -11.19
CA HIS A 35 -0.36 -5.43 -10.13
C HIS A 35 0.87 -6.18 -10.66
N LEU A 36 0.75 -6.86 -11.81
CA LEU A 36 1.84 -7.56 -12.49
C LEU A 36 2.83 -6.56 -13.12
N ASP A 37 2.35 -5.50 -13.77
CA ASP A 37 3.19 -4.45 -14.36
C ASP A 37 4.09 -3.80 -13.30
N ARG A 38 3.51 -3.42 -12.15
CA ARG A 38 4.27 -2.86 -11.04
C ARG A 38 5.26 -3.88 -10.47
N LEU A 39 4.86 -5.15 -10.37
CA LEU A 39 5.74 -6.22 -9.88
C LEU A 39 6.93 -6.43 -10.82
N ALA A 40 6.70 -6.43 -12.12
CA ALA A 40 7.75 -6.53 -13.13
C ALA A 40 8.75 -5.38 -13.03
N GLY A 41 8.29 -4.15 -12.79
CA GLY A 41 9.16 -3.01 -12.54
C GLY A 41 10.06 -3.18 -11.30
N THR A 42 9.54 -3.76 -10.21
CA THR A 42 10.38 -4.12 -9.06
C THR A 42 11.34 -5.27 -9.35
N CYS A 43 10.93 -6.27 -10.12
CA CYS A 43 11.81 -7.37 -10.50
C CYS A 43 13.00 -6.88 -11.35
N ALA A 44 12.74 -5.97 -12.30
CA ALA A 44 13.77 -5.36 -13.14
C ALA A 44 14.81 -4.60 -12.30
N LEU A 45 14.37 -3.81 -11.30
CA LEU A 45 15.30 -3.13 -10.38
C LEU A 45 16.21 -4.12 -9.63
N LEU A 46 15.64 -5.24 -9.16
CA LEU A 46 16.34 -6.19 -8.30
C LEU A 46 17.12 -7.26 -9.08
N GLY A 47 17.07 -7.26 -10.42
CA GLY A 47 17.67 -8.32 -11.24
C GLY A 47 16.99 -9.69 -11.06
N LEU A 48 15.71 -9.70 -10.71
CA LEU A 48 14.89 -10.90 -10.55
C LEU A 48 14.24 -11.29 -11.89
N PRO A 49 13.85 -12.57 -12.08
CA PRO A 49 13.07 -12.98 -13.23
C PRO A 49 11.76 -12.19 -13.32
N ALA A 50 11.19 -12.08 -14.52
CA ALA A 50 9.86 -11.51 -14.69
C ALA A 50 8.83 -12.34 -13.90
N PRO A 51 7.81 -11.71 -13.29
CA PRO A 51 6.76 -12.45 -12.59
C PRO A 51 6.01 -13.35 -13.57
N ASP A 52 5.71 -14.57 -13.13
CA ASP A 52 4.83 -15.46 -13.90
C ASP A 52 3.42 -14.84 -13.97
N PRO A 53 2.87 -14.60 -15.17
CA PRO A 53 1.53 -14.03 -15.32
C PRO A 53 0.42 -15.02 -14.97
N GLN A 54 0.71 -16.33 -14.88
CA GLN A 54 -0.30 -17.34 -14.57
C GLN A 54 -0.74 -17.25 -13.10
N VAL A 55 -2.03 -16.97 -12.91
CA VAL A 55 -2.65 -17.03 -11.58
C VAL A 55 -3.07 -18.49 -11.31
N PRO A 56 -2.66 -19.08 -10.18
CA PRO A 56 -3.07 -20.43 -9.80
C PRO A 56 -4.58 -20.48 -9.53
N ALA A 57 -5.14 -21.68 -9.45
CA ALA A 57 -6.52 -21.85 -8.97
C ALA A 57 -6.61 -21.34 -7.51
N LEU A 58 -7.46 -20.35 -7.28
CA LEU A 58 -7.66 -19.72 -5.97
C LEU A 58 -8.93 -20.23 -5.29
N ASP A 59 -8.98 -20.13 -3.96
CA ASP A 59 -10.13 -20.58 -3.19
C ASP A 59 -11.35 -19.69 -3.47
N THR A 60 -12.33 -20.27 -4.16
CA THR A 60 -13.59 -19.60 -4.51
C THR A 60 -14.56 -19.51 -3.34
N ALA A 61 -14.34 -20.26 -2.25
CA ALA A 61 -15.14 -20.19 -1.03
C ALA A 61 -14.86 -18.91 -0.23
N LEU A 62 -13.73 -18.23 -0.48
CA LEU A 62 -13.41 -16.94 0.11
C LEU A 62 -14.17 -15.81 -0.60
N PRO A 63 -15.15 -15.13 0.05
CA PRO A 63 -15.85 -14.00 -0.56
C PRO A 63 -14.87 -12.89 -0.92
N TRP A 64 -13.91 -12.66 -0.02
CA TRP A 64 -12.76 -11.78 -0.21
C TRP A 64 -11.48 -12.50 0.21
N GLY A 65 -10.45 -12.40 -0.63
CA GLY A 65 -9.13 -12.93 -0.33
C GLY A 65 -8.01 -11.99 -0.73
N LEU A 66 -6.81 -12.24 -0.22
CA LEU A 66 -5.58 -11.60 -0.64
C LEU A 66 -4.67 -12.64 -1.29
N LEU A 67 -4.47 -12.51 -2.60
CA LEU A 67 -3.40 -13.19 -3.32
C LEU A 67 -2.12 -12.38 -3.12
N ARG A 68 -1.06 -13.01 -2.64
CA ARG A 68 0.29 -12.46 -2.69
C ARG A 68 1.08 -13.23 -3.74
N LEU A 69 1.67 -12.51 -4.69
CA LEU A 69 2.70 -13.03 -5.59
C LEU A 69 4.05 -12.55 -5.07
N THR A 70 5.03 -13.45 -4.95
CA THR A 70 6.39 -13.14 -4.48
C THR A 70 7.39 -13.72 -5.46
N VAL A 71 8.24 -12.89 -6.03
CA VAL A 71 9.29 -13.29 -6.96
C VAL A 71 10.62 -13.32 -6.23
N THR A 72 11.37 -14.40 -6.39
CA THR A 72 12.73 -14.60 -5.90
C THR A 72 13.63 -15.01 -7.08
N PRO A 73 14.95 -15.19 -6.87
CA PRO A 73 15.81 -15.76 -7.92
C PRO A 73 15.36 -17.15 -8.39
N ASP A 74 14.67 -17.90 -7.53
CA ASP A 74 14.24 -19.29 -7.80
C ASP A 74 12.88 -19.37 -8.51
N GLY A 75 12.16 -18.24 -8.63
CA GLY A 75 10.90 -18.16 -9.36
C GLY A 75 9.80 -17.37 -8.66
N THR A 76 8.56 -17.56 -9.14
CA THR A 76 7.36 -16.91 -8.59
C THR A 76 6.62 -17.86 -7.66
N TYR A 77 6.39 -17.40 -6.43
CA TYR A 77 5.62 -18.08 -5.39
C TYR A 77 4.32 -17.33 -5.14
N HIS A 78 3.32 -18.04 -4.63
CA HIS A 78 2.05 -17.43 -4.26
C HIS A 78 1.56 -17.87 -2.88
N SER A 79 0.73 -17.04 -2.27
CA SER A 79 -0.15 -17.44 -1.19
C SER A 79 -1.51 -16.77 -1.35
N HIS A 80 -2.56 -17.46 -0.93
CA HIS A 80 -3.93 -16.94 -0.93
C HIS A 80 -4.50 -17.12 0.47
N ARG A 81 -5.04 -16.04 1.03
CA ARG A 81 -5.58 -16.03 2.39
C ARG A 81 -6.88 -15.23 2.44
N PRO A 82 -7.77 -15.48 3.41
CA PRO A 82 -8.94 -14.64 3.63
C PRO A 82 -8.55 -13.17 3.84
N LEU A 83 -9.34 -12.26 3.26
CA LEU A 83 -9.31 -10.84 3.58
C LEU A 83 -10.45 -10.56 4.56
N PRO A 84 -10.15 -10.32 5.86
CA PRO A 84 -11.20 -10.01 6.81
C PRO A 84 -11.90 -8.71 6.45
N ALA A 85 -13.19 -8.62 6.78
CA ALA A 85 -13.95 -7.38 6.72
C ALA A 85 -13.24 -6.31 7.55
N GLN A 86 -13.19 -5.08 7.03
CA GLN A 86 -12.48 -3.99 7.68
C GLN A 86 -13.46 -2.95 8.17
N SER A 87 -13.66 -2.88 9.48
CA SER A 87 -14.45 -1.81 10.10
C SER A 87 -13.63 -0.53 10.14
N VAL A 88 -14.10 0.49 9.43
CA VAL A 88 -13.55 1.85 9.48
C VAL A 88 -14.66 2.78 9.95
N PRO A 89 -14.42 3.68 10.91
CA PRO A 89 -15.41 4.67 11.33
C PRO A 89 -15.93 5.49 10.15
N GLN A 90 -17.20 5.87 10.17
CA GLN A 90 -17.78 6.74 9.14
C GLN A 90 -17.07 8.10 9.07
N THR A 91 -16.49 8.54 10.19
CA THR A 91 -15.63 9.73 10.29
C THR A 91 -14.25 9.57 9.64
N GLY A 92 -13.92 8.40 9.09
CA GLY A 92 -12.66 8.10 8.42
C GLY A 92 -11.63 7.41 9.31
N ALA A 93 -10.53 6.97 8.70
CA ALA A 93 -9.41 6.33 9.39
C ALA A 93 -8.60 7.32 10.21
N ALA A 94 -8.16 6.88 11.39
CA ALA A 94 -7.10 7.54 12.15
C ALA A 94 -5.74 7.11 11.60
N VAL A 95 -4.83 8.06 11.39
CA VAL A 95 -3.51 7.87 10.81
C VAL A 95 -2.44 8.45 11.73
N TRP A 96 -1.34 7.73 11.90
CA TRP A 96 -0.17 8.19 12.65
C TRP A 96 0.99 8.51 11.70
N TRP A 97 1.51 9.73 11.77
CA TRP A 97 2.75 10.12 11.09
C TRP A 97 3.91 9.96 12.08
N GLY A 98 4.59 8.82 11.99
CA GLY A 98 5.73 8.48 12.84
C GLY A 98 7.08 8.68 12.16
N ASP A 99 8.13 8.16 12.79
CA ASP A 99 9.53 8.37 12.39
C ASP A 99 10.03 7.35 11.36
N ALA A 100 9.20 6.38 10.97
CA ALA A 100 9.57 5.37 9.99
C ALA A 100 9.87 6.00 8.62
N GLN A 101 10.94 5.55 7.98
CA GLN A 101 11.36 6.04 6.68
C GLN A 101 11.39 4.93 5.65
N VAL A 102 11.11 5.29 4.40
CA VAL A 102 11.37 4.40 3.26
C VAL A 102 12.86 4.40 2.94
N HIS A 103 13.37 3.28 2.43
CA HIS A 103 14.72 3.26 1.87
C HIS A 103 14.74 4.06 0.54
N PRO A 104 15.72 4.94 0.28
CA PRO A 104 15.72 5.83 -0.89
C PRO A 104 15.69 5.08 -2.22
N LEU A 105 16.35 3.92 -2.31
CA LEU A 105 16.34 3.09 -3.53
C LEU A 105 15.09 2.19 -3.65
N LEU A 106 14.47 1.84 -2.53
CA LEU A 106 13.41 0.82 -2.52
C LEU A 106 12.02 1.40 -2.28
N GLY A 107 11.91 2.68 -1.92
CA GLY A 107 10.64 3.34 -1.60
C GLY A 107 9.64 3.36 -2.76
N LEU A 108 10.11 3.30 -4.01
CA LEU A 108 9.29 3.21 -5.21
C LEU A 108 8.86 1.76 -5.54
N HIS A 109 9.33 0.77 -4.80
CA HIS A 109 9.25 -0.64 -5.15
C HIS A 109 8.76 -1.51 -3.99
N LYS A 110 8.00 -2.56 -4.32
CA LYS A 110 7.44 -3.45 -3.31
C LYS A 110 8.33 -4.67 -3.12
N THR A 111 9.32 -4.53 -2.25
CA THR A 111 10.38 -5.54 -2.03
C THR A 111 10.21 -6.29 -0.71
N GLY A 112 10.90 -7.42 -0.55
CA GLY A 112 10.99 -8.18 0.69
C GLY A 112 11.62 -7.41 1.87
N ASN A 113 12.31 -6.29 1.60
CA ASN A 113 12.87 -5.38 2.60
C ASN A 113 11.77 -4.50 3.24
N TYR A 114 10.76 -5.14 3.82
CA TYR A 114 9.50 -4.53 4.23
C TYR A 114 9.44 -4.20 5.73
N VAL A 115 10.51 -4.44 6.49
CA VAL A 115 10.56 -4.21 7.94
C VAL A 115 10.19 -2.77 8.32
N PRO A 116 10.66 -1.70 7.65
CA PRO A 116 10.24 -0.33 7.99
C PRO A 116 8.71 -0.13 7.95
N TYR A 117 8.03 -0.73 6.97
CA TYR A 117 6.58 -0.69 6.85
C TYR A 117 5.91 -1.47 8.00
N LEU A 118 6.43 -2.64 8.38
CA LEU A 118 5.92 -3.39 9.54
C LEU A 118 6.07 -2.61 10.85
N LEU A 119 7.19 -1.91 11.03
CA LEU A 119 7.42 -1.04 12.19
C LEU A 119 6.45 0.15 12.21
N ALA A 120 6.24 0.80 11.06
CA ALA A 120 5.25 1.88 10.92
C ALA A 120 3.83 1.41 11.27
N ALA A 121 3.43 0.22 10.79
CA ALA A 121 2.13 -0.37 11.11
C ALA A 121 1.98 -0.64 12.62
N ARG A 122 3.03 -1.18 13.25
CA ARG A 122 3.04 -1.49 14.69
C ARG A 122 2.99 -0.24 15.56
N ASP A 123 3.76 0.79 15.22
CA ASP A 123 3.75 2.07 15.93
C ASP A 123 2.36 2.74 15.84
N ALA A 124 1.77 2.79 14.63
CA ALA A 124 0.42 3.29 14.44
C ALA A 124 -0.61 2.51 15.25
N ALA A 125 -0.56 1.18 15.20
CA ALA A 125 -1.48 0.31 15.95
C ALA A 125 -1.36 0.53 17.48
N GLY A 126 -0.13 0.69 17.99
CA GLY A 126 0.12 1.01 19.40
C GLY A 126 -0.49 2.33 19.86
N ARG A 127 -0.89 3.19 18.92
CA ARG A 127 -1.54 4.50 19.14
C ARG A 127 -3.02 4.50 18.76
N GLY A 128 -3.58 3.34 18.42
CA GLY A 128 -4.96 3.21 17.97
C GLY A 128 -5.22 3.74 16.55
N ALA A 129 -4.18 4.01 15.77
CA ALA A 129 -4.30 4.41 14.38
C ALA A 129 -4.39 3.18 13.45
N LEU A 130 -5.18 3.30 12.38
CA LEU A 130 -5.40 2.25 11.38
C LEU A 130 -4.20 2.11 10.42
N GLU A 131 -3.45 3.20 10.25
CA GLU A 131 -2.33 3.29 9.31
C GLU A 131 -1.20 4.17 9.86
N GLY A 132 0.03 3.79 9.54
CA GLY A 132 1.25 4.56 9.83
C GLY A 132 1.84 5.14 8.55
N LEU A 133 2.15 6.44 8.52
CA LEU A 133 2.85 7.06 7.41
C LEU A 133 4.35 6.86 7.52
N LEU A 134 4.98 6.62 6.38
CA LEU A 134 6.42 6.59 6.20
C LEU A 134 6.86 7.84 5.44
N SER A 135 8.02 8.36 5.84
CA SER A 135 8.61 9.54 5.21
C SER A 135 9.83 9.19 4.35
N ASP A 136 10.22 10.10 3.47
CA ASP A 136 11.56 10.11 2.89
C ASP A 136 12.58 10.73 3.87
N ALA A 137 13.84 10.83 3.42
CA ALA A 137 14.93 11.44 4.20
C ALA A 137 14.75 12.94 4.45
N ALA A 138 13.89 13.62 3.68
CA ALA A 138 13.54 15.03 3.87
C ALA A 138 12.35 15.21 4.85
N GLY A 139 11.80 14.12 5.38
CA GLY A 139 10.64 14.15 6.27
C GLY A 139 9.32 14.41 5.57
N CYS A 140 9.24 14.24 4.24
CA CYS A 140 7.99 14.30 3.50
C CYS A 140 7.30 12.94 3.54
N ALA A 141 5.98 12.90 3.77
CA ALA A 141 5.22 11.66 3.74
C ALA A 141 5.17 11.11 2.31
N VAL A 142 5.57 9.85 2.13
CA VAL A 142 5.64 9.20 0.80
C VAL A 142 4.75 7.98 0.68
N ASP A 143 4.51 7.26 1.77
CA ASP A 143 3.68 6.06 1.76
C ASP A 143 2.98 5.83 3.10
N GLY A 144 2.01 4.94 3.13
CA GLY A 144 1.51 4.30 4.34
C GLY A 144 2.10 2.90 4.49
N SER A 145 1.97 2.31 5.68
CA SER A 145 2.54 0.98 5.95
C SER A 145 2.00 -0.13 5.02
N ARG A 146 0.79 0.07 4.49
CA ARG A 146 0.13 -0.87 3.57
C ARG A 146 -0.79 -0.18 2.54
N SER A 147 -0.73 1.13 2.41
CA SER A 147 -1.59 1.93 1.53
C SER A 147 -0.85 3.16 1.02
N GLY A 148 -1.19 3.62 -0.18
CA GLY A 148 -0.68 4.90 -0.70
C GLY A 148 -1.57 6.08 -0.29
N LEU A 149 -1.01 7.29 -0.30
CA LEU A 149 -1.73 8.53 0.01
C LEU A 149 -2.30 9.21 -1.23
N LEU A 150 -3.47 9.84 -1.08
CA LEU A 150 -4.02 10.82 -2.01
C LEU A 150 -4.58 12.00 -1.22
N LEU A 151 -4.25 13.21 -1.65
CA LEU A 151 -4.73 14.45 -1.04
C LEU A 151 -5.56 15.22 -2.06
N ARG A 152 -6.50 16.04 -1.59
CA ARG A 152 -7.18 17.05 -2.42
C ARG A 152 -7.04 18.42 -1.77
N SER A 153 -6.69 19.42 -2.56
CA SER A 153 -6.69 20.84 -2.16
C SER A 153 -7.39 21.66 -3.24
N GLY A 154 -8.53 22.27 -2.88
CA GLY A 154 -9.47 22.86 -3.82
C GLY A 154 -9.93 21.83 -4.87
N ARG A 155 -9.53 22.07 -6.12
CA ARG A 155 -9.84 21.20 -7.26
C ARG A 155 -8.69 20.27 -7.65
N GLU A 156 -7.51 20.45 -7.08
CA GLU A 156 -6.33 19.65 -7.41
C GLU A 156 -6.28 18.36 -6.58
N PHE A 157 -5.92 17.26 -7.24
CA PHE A 157 -5.49 16.04 -6.57
C PHE A 157 -3.98 16.03 -6.49
N LEU A 158 -3.46 15.69 -5.31
CA LEU A 158 -2.03 15.68 -5.03
C LEU A 158 -1.63 14.28 -4.55
N VAL A 159 -0.48 13.82 -5.01
CA VAL A 159 0.15 12.58 -4.54
C VAL A 159 1.54 12.88 -4.01
N PRO A 160 2.08 12.06 -3.10
CA PRO A 160 3.47 12.18 -2.74
C PRO A 160 4.40 12.12 -3.94
N ASP A 161 5.43 12.96 -3.93
CA ASP A 161 6.60 12.80 -4.77
C ASP A 161 7.46 11.67 -4.20
N GLY A 162 7.42 10.51 -4.84
CA GLY A 162 7.99 9.28 -4.33
C GLY A 162 6.98 8.30 -3.75
N GLY A 163 7.49 7.32 -3.00
CA GLY A 163 6.69 6.22 -2.43
C GLY A 163 6.17 5.23 -3.48
N LEU A 164 5.56 4.14 -3.03
CA LEU A 164 5.12 3.09 -3.93
C LEU A 164 3.97 3.60 -4.85
N PRO A 165 4.05 3.41 -6.17
CA PRO A 165 2.93 3.69 -7.07
C PRO A 165 1.72 2.80 -6.72
N SER A 166 0.73 3.37 -6.04
CA SER A 166 -0.45 2.62 -5.58
C SER A 166 -1.38 2.30 -6.76
N VAL A 167 -1.56 1.00 -7.05
CA VAL A 167 -2.51 0.50 -8.06
C VAL A 167 -3.94 0.92 -7.74
N THR A 168 -4.34 0.85 -6.47
CA THR A 168 -5.68 1.28 -6.02
C THR A 168 -5.90 2.77 -6.24
N ARG A 169 -4.89 3.61 -5.98
CA ARG A 169 -4.96 5.05 -6.22
C ARG A 169 -5.07 5.37 -7.71
N ALA A 170 -4.25 4.72 -8.54
CA ALA A 170 -4.28 4.90 -9.99
C ALA A 170 -5.64 4.50 -10.58
N ALA A 171 -6.18 3.36 -10.17
CA ALA A 171 -7.50 2.89 -10.61
C ALA A 171 -8.62 3.88 -10.22
N TRP A 172 -8.57 4.44 -9.01
CA TRP A 172 -9.58 5.41 -8.60
C TRP A 172 -9.47 6.76 -9.31
N LEU A 173 -8.25 7.28 -9.50
CA LEU A 173 -8.02 8.51 -10.29
C LEU A 173 -8.51 8.34 -11.74
N ALA A 174 -8.28 7.17 -12.34
CA ALA A 174 -8.79 6.83 -13.66
C ALA A 174 -10.32 6.80 -13.70
N GLU A 175 -10.99 6.20 -12.71
CA GLU A 175 -12.46 6.20 -12.59
C GLU A 175 -13.02 7.63 -12.48
N LEU A 176 -12.33 8.51 -11.76
CA LEU A 176 -12.70 9.91 -11.61
C LEU A 176 -12.40 10.76 -12.87
N GLY A 177 -11.60 10.26 -13.81
CA GLY A 177 -11.15 11.01 -14.98
C GLY A 177 -10.26 12.20 -14.63
N VAL A 178 -9.49 12.12 -13.54
CA VAL A 178 -8.62 13.20 -13.05
C VAL A 178 -7.17 12.75 -12.96
N GLN A 179 -6.26 13.71 -13.09
CA GLN A 179 -4.84 13.51 -12.86
C GLN A 179 -4.48 14.06 -11.48
N ALA A 180 -3.48 13.44 -10.85
CA ALA A 180 -2.91 13.94 -9.61
C ALA A 180 -1.48 14.42 -9.85
N ARG A 181 -1.13 15.54 -9.20
CA ARG A 181 0.19 16.15 -9.31
C ARG A 181 1.09 15.68 -8.17
N PRO A 182 2.33 15.22 -8.45
CA PRO A 182 3.31 14.92 -7.40
C PRO A 182 3.69 16.18 -6.61
N VAL A 183 3.79 16.06 -5.29
CA VAL A 183 4.25 17.11 -4.39
C VAL A 183 5.05 16.53 -3.21
N PRO A 184 6.04 17.27 -2.68
CA PRO A 184 6.60 16.94 -1.36
C PRO A 184 5.53 17.15 -0.29
N VAL A 185 4.99 16.07 0.27
CA VAL A 185 3.95 16.13 1.30
C VAL A 185 4.60 16.44 2.64
N THR A 186 4.85 17.72 2.89
CA THR A 186 5.28 18.24 4.19
C THR A 186 4.09 18.32 5.16
N PRO A 187 4.32 18.49 6.48
CA PRO A 187 3.23 18.75 7.43
C PRO A 187 2.36 19.96 7.03
N GLY A 188 2.95 20.99 6.41
CA GLY A 188 2.22 22.15 5.91
C GLY A 188 1.27 21.80 4.77
N VAL A 189 1.76 21.04 3.77
CA VAL A 189 0.96 20.57 2.63
C VAL A 189 -0.20 19.69 3.12
N LEU A 190 0.07 18.74 4.02
CA LEU A 190 -0.97 17.85 4.52
C LEU A 190 -2.03 18.60 5.36
N ARG A 191 -1.63 19.54 6.23
CA ARG A 191 -2.58 20.32 7.03
C ARG A 191 -3.46 21.25 6.18
N GLY A 192 -2.93 21.74 5.07
CA GLY A 192 -3.63 22.59 4.09
C GLY A 192 -4.52 21.82 3.11
N ALA A 193 -4.48 20.50 3.09
CA ALA A 193 -5.38 19.70 2.27
C ALA A 193 -6.82 19.72 2.82
N ASP A 194 -7.80 19.70 1.92
CA ASP A 194 -9.21 19.62 2.28
C ASP A 194 -9.60 18.20 2.69
N ARG A 195 -9.01 17.21 2.00
CA ARG A 195 -9.34 15.79 2.11
C ARG A 195 -8.08 14.96 1.91
N VAL A 196 -8.05 13.81 2.58
CA VAL A 196 -6.97 12.82 2.47
C VAL A 196 -7.60 11.43 2.42
N TRP A 197 -7.03 10.56 1.59
CA TRP A 197 -7.43 9.16 1.47
C TRP A 197 -6.23 8.22 1.53
N LEU A 198 -6.47 7.04 2.10
CA LEU A 198 -5.62 5.87 2.01
C LEU A 198 -6.08 5.01 0.84
N CYS A 199 -5.16 4.51 0.03
CA CYS A 199 -5.44 3.73 -1.17
C CYS A 199 -4.58 2.46 -1.20
N GLY A 200 -5.15 1.29 -0.88
CA GLY A 200 -4.41 0.02 -0.89
C GLY A 200 -5.27 -1.18 -1.23
N ALA A 201 -4.71 -2.20 -1.88
CA ALA A 201 -5.48 -3.36 -2.36
C ALA A 201 -6.21 -4.11 -1.24
N GLY A 202 -5.67 -4.15 -0.02
CA GLY A 202 -6.38 -4.70 1.14
C GLY A 202 -7.52 -3.82 1.64
N LEU A 203 -7.35 -2.49 1.57
CA LEU A 203 -8.21 -1.49 2.21
C LEU A 203 -9.29 -0.92 1.27
N GLY A 204 -9.03 -0.86 -0.02
CA GLY A 204 -9.76 -0.01 -0.97
C GLY A 204 -9.29 1.44 -0.85
N VAL A 205 -10.21 2.35 -1.12
CA VAL A 205 -10.06 3.79 -0.90
C VAL A 205 -10.83 4.16 0.36
N VAL A 206 -10.10 4.63 1.37
CA VAL A 206 -10.66 4.98 2.68
C VAL A 206 -10.33 6.43 3.01
N PRO A 207 -11.32 7.27 3.36
CA PRO A 207 -11.06 8.62 3.80
C PRO A 207 -10.32 8.62 5.14
N VAL A 208 -9.41 9.57 5.30
CA VAL A 208 -8.75 9.85 6.56
C VAL A 208 -9.60 10.85 7.34
N GLY A 209 -9.92 10.52 8.58
CA GLY A 209 -10.62 11.41 9.51
C GLY A 209 -9.68 12.25 10.36
N GLN A 210 -8.48 11.73 10.61
CA GLN A 210 -7.49 12.37 11.45
C GLN A 210 -6.08 11.90 11.10
N VAL A 211 -5.13 12.83 11.06
CA VAL A 211 -3.69 12.54 11.08
C VAL A 211 -3.10 13.14 12.35
N SER A 212 -2.39 12.32 13.12
CA SER A 212 -1.67 12.72 14.32
C SER A 212 -0.18 12.48 14.13
N ALA A 213 0.65 13.34 14.70
CA ALA A 213 2.10 13.20 14.76
C ALA A 213 2.62 13.73 16.10
N SER A 214 3.94 13.69 16.31
CA SER A 214 4.54 14.36 17.46
C SER A 214 4.26 15.87 17.43
N GLY A 215 3.54 16.37 18.44
CA GLY A 215 3.27 17.79 18.62
C GLY A 215 2.11 18.37 17.82
N TRP A 216 1.40 17.58 17.01
CA TRP A 216 0.23 18.09 16.28
C TRP A 216 -0.75 17.01 15.83
N THR A 217 -1.99 17.45 15.66
CA THR A 217 -3.08 16.64 15.14
C THR A 217 -3.93 17.46 14.19
N ARG A 218 -4.34 16.88 13.07
CA ARG A 218 -5.23 17.50 12.08
C ARG A 218 -6.40 16.57 11.82
N ALA A 219 -7.62 17.07 12.08
CA ALA A 219 -8.85 16.40 11.66
C ALA A 219 -9.20 16.78 10.21
N PHE A 220 -9.86 15.87 9.50
CA PHE A 220 -10.37 16.06 8.15
C PHE A 220 -11.84 15.62 8.10
N THR A 221 -12.65 16.26 7.25
CA THR A 221 -13.98 15.76 6.95
C THR A 221 -13.86 14.54 6.05
N ALA A 222 -14.28 13.37 6.53
CA ALA A 222 -14.28 12.16 5.71
C ALA A 222 -15.22 12.31 4.50
N GLN A 223 -14.75 11.83 3.36
CA GLN A 223 -15.53 11.74 2.13
C GLN A 223 -15.32 10.35 1.53
N TRP A 224 -16.28 9.46 1.74
CA TRP A 224 -16.24 8.13 1.15
C TRP A 224 -16.30 8.20 -0.38
N PRO A 225 -15.50 7.37 -1.10
CA PRO A 225 -15.52 7.33 -2.55
C PRO A 225 -16.89 6.86 -3.04
N VAL A 226 -17.42 7.54 -4.06
CA VAL A 226 -18.57 7.05 -4.82
C VAL A 226 -18.03 6.19 -5.96
N THR A 227 -17.97 4.88 -5.76
CA THR A 227 -17.46 3.91 -6.72
C THR A 227 -18.24 2.60 -6.62
N ARG A 228 -18.35 1.89 -7.75
CA ARG A 228 -18.89 0.53 -7.81
C ARG A 228 -17.81 -0.52 -8.03
N HIS A 229 -16.56 -0.12 -8.20
CA HIS A 229 -15.48 -1.04 -8.47
C HIS A 229 -15.10 -1.82 -7.18
N PRO A 230 -15.16 -3.16 -7.18
CA PRO A 230 -14.98 -3.96 -5.96
C PRO A 230 -13.58 -3.87 -5.34
N ALA A 231 -12.57 -3.46 -6.10
CA ALA A 231 -11.22 -3.22 -5.57
C ALA A 231 -11.08 -1.88 -4.83
N LEU A 232 -12.03 -0.95 -5.02
CA LEU A 232 -11.95 0.42 -4.50
C LEU A 232 -12.79 0.63 -3.24
N VAL A 233 -13.76 -0.24 -2.97
CA VAL A 233 -14.55 -0.22 -1.73
C VAL A 233 -13.83 -0.98 -0.61
N PRO A 234 -14.01 -0.65 0.68
CA PRO A 234 -13.56 -1.53 1.76
C PRO A 234 -14.21 -2.92 1.67
N PRO A 235 -13.52 -3.99 2.05
CA PRO A 235 -14.13 -5.31 2.11
C PRO A 235 -15.20 -5.32 3.20
N ALA A 236 -16.44 -5.62 2.79
CA ALA A 236 -17.60 -5.82 3.66
C ALA A 236 -17.71 -7.28 4.10
#